data_AF-A0A2V9NZI7-F1
#
_entry.id   AF-A0A2V9NZI7-F1
#
_cell.length_a   1.000
_cell.length_b   1.000
_cell.length_c   1.000
_cell.angle_alpha   90.00
_cell.angle_beta   90.00
_cell.angle_gamma   90.00
#
_symmetry.space_group_name_H-M   'P 1'
#
loop_
_entity.id
_entity.type
_entity.pdbx_description
1 polymer ?
#
loop_
_entity_poly.entity_id
_entity_poly.type
_entity_poly.pdbx_seq_one_letter_code
_entity_poly.pdbx_strand_id
1 'polypeptide(L)' 'GYVEVLDFPDKAASDYAKIRADLKTRGTMIGANDLFIAAHARSLGLTLVTNNTDEFRRVQNLTIENWTIPTEK' A
#
# COMPACT_ATOMS: atom_id res chain seq x y z
N GLY A 1 -5.31 -5.03 -22.17
CA GLY A 1 -3.96 -4.44 -21.98
C GLY A 1 -3.13 -5.38 -21.15
N TYR A 2 -1.80 -5.26 -21.22
CA TYR A 2 -0.89 -6.01 -20.35
C TYR A 2 -0.51 -5.12 -19.17
N VAL A 3 -0.33 -5.73 -18.00
CA VAL A 3 0.17 -5.07 -16.80
C VAL A 3 1.54 -5.67 -16.50
N GLU A 4 2.51 -4.82 -16.23
CA GLU A 4 3.85 -5.26 -15.81
C GLU A 4 3.78 -5.91 -14.43
N VAL A 5 4.44 -7.05 -14.27
CA VAL A 5 4.59 -7.72 -12.98
C VAL A 5 5.98 -7.37 -12.45
N LEU A 6 6.01 -6.62 -11.36
CA LEU A 6 7.26 -6.26 -10.68
C LEU A 6 7.58 -7.30 -9.60
N ASP A 7 8.85 -7.68 -9.51
CA ASP A 7 9.37 -8.46 -8.39
C ASP A 7 9.25 -7.67 -7.09
N PHE A 8 9.14 -8.37 -5.95
CA PHE A 8 9.18 -7.73 -4.64
C PHE A 8 10.64 -7.45 -4.24
N PRO A 9 11.14 -6.20 -4.29
CA PRO A 9 12.55 -5.92 -4.09
C PRO A 9 12.93 -5.97 -2.59
N ASP A 10 14.19 -6.26 -2.27
CA ASP A 10 14.67 -6.32 -0.88
C ASP A 10 14.35 -5.05 -0.07
N LYS A 11 14.38 -3.87 -0.71
CA LYS A 11 14.01 -2.60 -0.06
C LYS A 11 12.58 -2.59 0.49
N ALA A 12 11.66 -3.34 -0.13
CA ALA A 12 10.28 -3.45 0.34
C ALA A 12 10.18 -4.18 1.68
N ALA A 13 11.14 -5.03 2.04
CA ALA A 13 11.18 -5.64 3.38
C ALA A 13 11.38 -4.60 4.50
N SER A 14 12.19 -3.57 4.24
CA SER A 14 12.36 -2.45 5.18
C SER A 14 11.06 -1.67 5.36
N ASP A 15 10.36 -1.39 4.26
CA ASP A 15 9.06 -0.72 4.31
C ASP A 15 8.01 -1.57 5.01
N TYR A 16 7.95 -2.87 4.73
CA TYR A 16 7.07 -3.83 5.42
C TYR A 16 7.27 -3.78 6.94
N ALA A 17 8.52 -3.88 7.40
CA ALA A 17 8.83 -3.86 8.83
C ALA A 17 8.36 -2.55 9.50
N LYS A 18 8.63 -1.41 8.85
CA LYS A 18 8.21 -0.08 9.33
C LYS A 18 6.68 0.04 9.39
N ILE A 19 5.97 -0.36 8.33
CA ILE A 19 4.50 -0.30 8.28
C ILE A 19 3.91 -1.20 9.36
N ARG A 20 4.39 -2.44 9.47
CA ARG A 20 3.88 -3.41 10.45
C ARG A 20 4.08 -2.91 11.88
N ALA A 21 5.24 -2.37 12.19
CA ALA A 21 5.54 -1.83 13.51
C ALA A 21 4.60 -0.66 13.84
N ASP A 22 4.45 0.30 12.93
CA ASP A 22 3.55 1.45 13.11
C ASP A 22 2.09 1.04 13.29
N LEU A 23 1.54 0.21 12.40
CA LEU A 23 0.16 -0.25 12.48
C LEU A 23 -0.11 -1.08 13.74
N LYS A 24 0.84 -1.92 14.15
CA LYS A 24 0.74 -2.71 15.37
C LYS A 24 0.73 -1.81 16.61
N THR A 25 1.61 -0.82 16.67
CA THR A 25 1.66 0.17 17.77
C THR A 25 0.35 0.96 17.87
N ARG A 26 -0.27 1.32 16.74
CA ARG A 26 -1.55 2.05 16.70
C ARG A 26 -2.79 1.15 16.85
N GLY A 27 -2.63 -0.17 16.86
CA GLY A 27 -3.76 -1.11 16.94
C GLY A 27 -4.64 -1.14 15.69
N THR A 28 -4.10 -0.73 14.53
CA THR A 28 -4.84 -0.53 13.27
C THR A 28 -4.33 -1.42 12.14
N MET A 29 -3.95 -2.66 12.48
CA MET A 29 -3.46 -3.65 11.52
C MET A 29 -4.34 -3.78 10.28
N ILE A 30 -3.69 -4.01 9.15
CA ILE A 30 -4.29 -4.35 7.87
C ILE A 30 -4.04 -5.83 7.54
N GLY A 31 -4.72 -6.34 6.52
CA GLY A 31 -4.54 -7.68 6.00
C GLY A 31 -3.08 -8.00 5.67
N ALA A 32 -2.67 -9.26 5.85
CA ALA A 32 -1.27 -9.66 5.66
C ALA A 32 -0.77 -9.42 4.22
N ASN A 33 -1.60 -9.70 3.22
CA ASN A 33 -1.27 -9.44 1.82
C ASN A 33 -1.27 -7.94 1.50
N ASP A 34 -2.23 -7.19 2.04
CA ASP A 34 -2.29 -5.73 1.90
C ASP A 34 -1.05 -5.05 2.47
N LEU A 35 -0.50 -5.60 3.55
CA LEU A 35 0.77 -5.15 4.11
C LEU A 35 1.96 -5.35 3.15
N PHE A 36 2.00 -6.48 2.42
CA PHE A 36 3.00 -6.68 1.37
C PHE A 36 2.80 -5.72 0.19
N ILE A 37 1.56 -5.54 -0.27
CA ILE A 37 1.22 -4.64 -1.39
C ILE A 37 1.59 -3.20 -1.04
N ALA A 38 1.23 -2.73 0.15
CA ALA A 38 1.56 -1.39 0.64
C ALA A 38 3.07 -1.17 0.75
N ALA A 39 3.80 -2.15 1.29
CA ALA A 39 5.26 -2.10 1.39
C ALA A 39 5.90 -2.03 0.01
N HIS A 40 5.42 -2.84 -0.93
CA HIS A 40 5.91 -2.87 -2.30
C HIS A 40 5.73 -1.50 -2.97
N ALA A 41 4.48 -0.99 -3.02
CA ALA A 41 4.16 0.29 -3.62
C ALA A 41 4.95 1.45 -3.00
N ARG A 42 5.01 1.51 -1.66
CA ARG A 42 5.75 2.57 -0.95
C ARG A 42 7.25 2.52 -1.24
N SER A 43 7.85 1.34 -1.29
CA SER A 43 9.28 1.19 -1.56
C SER A 43 9.68 1.62 -2.98
N LEU A 44 8.74 1.51 -3.92
CA LEU A 44 8.91 1.93 -5.31
C LEU A 44 8.48 3.38 -5.55
N GLY A 45 7.86 4.04 -4.57
CA GLY A 45 7.30 5.38 -4.73
C GLY A 45 6.12 5.43 -5.70
N LEU A 46 5.35 4.35 -5.80
CA LEU A 46 4.21 4.22 -6.71
C LEU A 46 2.89 4.59 -6.01
N THR A 47 1.92 5.02 -6.80
CA THR A 47 0.52 5.16 -6.37
C THR A 47 -0.16 3.79 -6.37
N LEU A 48 -0.73 3.40 -5.23
CA LEU A 48 -1.54 2.20 -5.11
C LEU A 48 -3.00 2.49 -5.51
N VAL A 49 -3.44 1.89 -6.61
CA VAL A 49 -4.85 1.93 -7.01
C VAL A 49 -5.62 0.85 -6.26
N THR A 50 -6.64 1.23 -5.48
CA THR A 50 -7.42 0.29 -4.67
C THR A 50 -8.83 0.80 -4.40
N ASN A 51 -9.81 -0.12 -4.31
CA ASN A 51 -11.14 0.19 -3.78
C ASN A 51 -11.24 -0.02 -2.26
N ASN A 52 -10.21 -0.59 -1.62
CA ASN A 52 -10.12 -0.80 -0.17
C ASN A 52 -9.43 0.40 0.53
N THR A 53 -9.84 1.63 0.19
CA THR A 53 -9.11 2.84 0.58
C THR A 53 -9.00 3.00 2.10
N ASP A 54 -10.01 2.60 2.86
CA ASP A 54 -10.05 2.82 4.31
C ASP A 54 -9.01 2.00 5.07
N GLU A 55 -8.62 0.87 4.49
CA GLU A 55 -7.56 0.03 5.03
C GLU A 55 -6.19 0.61 4.68
N PHE A 56 -5.95 0.92 3.40
CA PHE A 56 -4.65 1.43 2.93
C PHE A 56 -4.34 2.86 3.40
N ARG A 57 -5.35 3.70 3.68
CA ARG A 57 -5.16 5.04 4.30
C ARG A 57 -4.47 4.98 5.65
N ARG A 58 -4.49 3.83 6.32
CA ARG A 58 -3.78 3.65 7.59
C ARG A 58 -2.28 3.64 7.38
N VAL A 59 -1.77 3.32 6.19
CA VAL A 59 -0.34 3.26 5.92
C VAL A 59 0.22 4.66 5.66
N GLN A 60 1.13 5.10 6.52
CA GLN A 60 1.78 6.40 6.35
C GLN A 60 2.68 6.41 5.11
N ASN A 61 2.67 7.56 4.40
CA ASN A 61 3.47 7.83 3.20
C ASN A 61 3.18 6.86 2.03
N LEU A 62 1.95 6.37 1.92
CA LEU A 62 1.47 5.59 0.77
C LEU A 62 0.52 6.46 -0.04
N THR A 63 0.86 6.73 -1.30
CA THR A 63 -0.03 7.41 -2.24
C THR A 63 -1.08 6.42 -2.72
N ILE A 64 -2.36 6.81 -2.68
CA ILE A 64 -3.48 5.95 -3.09
C ILE A 64 -4.41 6.66 -4.06
N GLU A 65 -5.00 5.89 -4.96
CA GLU A 65 -6.10 6.32 -5.83
C GLU A 65 -7.23 5.29 -5.78
N ASN A 66 -8.46 5.75 -5.99
CA ASN A 66 -9.61 4.88 -6.18
C ASN A 66 -10.27 5.21 -7.52
N TRP A 67 -10.18 4.28 -8.47
CA TRP A 67 -10.76 4.45 -9.81
C TRP A 67 -12.21 3.97 -9.91
N THR A 68 -12.79 3.42 -8.83
CA THR A 68 -14.21 3.02 -8.82
C THR A 68 -15.14 4.17 -8.47
N ILE A 69 -14.60 5.29 -8.00
CA ILE A 69 -15.35 6.52 -7.73
C ILE A 69 -15.21 7.47 -8.93
N PRO A 70 -16.26 8.23 -9.29
CA PRO A 70 -16.15 9.23 -10.34
C PRO A 70 -15.14 10.31 -9.95
N THR A 71 -14.26 10.69 -10.89
CA THR A 71 -13.46 11.91 -10.73
C THR A 71 -14.41 13.11 -10.74
N GLU A 72 -14.36 13.97 -9.72
CA GLU A 72 -15.05 15.26 -9.78
C GLU A 72 -14.55 16.02 -11.01
N LYS A 73 -15.49 16.50 -11.84
CA LYS A 73 -15.21 17.27 -13.05
C LYS A 73 -14.82 18.71 -12.72
#